data_AF-A0A4P8L346-F1
#
_entry.id   AF-A0A4P8L346-F1
#
_cell.length_a   1.000
_cell.length_b   1.000
_cell.length_c   1.000
_cell.angle_alpha   90.00
_cell.angle_beta   90.00
_cell.angle_gamma   90.00
#
_symmetry.space_group_name_H-M   'P 1'
#
loop_
_entity.id
_entity.type
_entity.pdbx_description
1 polymer ?
#
loop_
_entity_poly.entity_id
_entity_poly.type
_entity_poly.pdbx_seq_one_letter_code
_entity_poly.pdbx_strand_id
1 'polypeptide(L)'
;MTPKQPQAKKPAEATPLGIRNPYIVNFCRVLVEQKGEHHEPEALKKLLNSMYKLFENMLGQNMVRALPEDVRDEYLKICEDLTHLNYERIGEIFDRHVPDYEAVMKETMKQFAKIFMSNRTFNPKDYPVAEAAAAAGD
;
A
#
# COMPACT_ATOMS: atom_id res chain seq x y z
N MET A 1 -30.98 -23.75 -18.42
CA MET A 1 -30.11 -23.28 -17.31
C MET A 1 -29.24 -22.17 -17.86
N THR A 2 -29.60 -20.92 -17.60
CA THR A 2 -28.81 -19.75 -18.03
C THR A 2 -27.71 -19.49 -16.99
N PRO A 3 -26.43 -19.35 -17.40
CA PRO A 3 -25.35 -19.09 -16.46
C PRO A 3 -25.50 -17.67 -15.87
N LYS A 4 -25.56 -17.59 -14.54
CA LYS A 4 -25.57 -16.33 -13.80
C LYS A 4 -24.25 -15.60 -14.02
N GLN A 5 -24.32 -14.50 -14.74
CA GLN A 5 -23.24 -13.52 -14.87
C GLN A 5 -22.82 -13.05 -13.46
N PRO A 6 -21.52 -13.03 -13.12
CA PRO A 6 -21.06 -12.50 -11.84
C PRO A 6 -21.45 -11.02 -11.77
N GLN A 7 -22.32 -10.67 -10.82
CA GLN A 7 -22.67 -9.29 -10.57
C GLN A 7 -21.41 -8.57 -10.06
N ALA A 8 -20.93 -7.60 -10.84
CA ALA A 8 -19.89 -6.69 -10.41
C ALA A 8 -20.33 -6.06 -9.07
N LYS A 9 -19.55 -6.31 -8.02
CA LYS A 9 -19.74 -5.62 -6.74
C LYS A 9 -19.63 -4.13 -7.02
N LYS A 10 -20.59 -3.34 -6.54
CA LYS A 10 -20.50 -1.87 -6.59
C LYS A 10 -19.12 -1.45 -6.08
N PRO A 11 -18.42 -0.51 -6.74
CA PRO A 11 -17.18 0.04 -6.21
C PRO A 11 -17.47 0.52 -4.79
N ALA A 12 -16.78 -0.04 -3.81
CA ALA A 12 -16.82 0.50 -2.46
C ALA A 12 -16.41 1.96 -2.56
N GLU A 13 -17.16 2.88 -1.95
CA GLU A 13 -16.79 4.29 -1.90
C GLU A 13 -15.31 4.39 -1.51
N ALA A 14 -14.52 4.97 -2.40
CA ALA A 14 -13.08 5.08 -2.21
C ALA A 14 -12.84 5.78 -0.88
N THR A 15 -12.14 5.09 0.03
CA THR A 15 -11.83 5.65 1.34
C THR A 15 -11.03 6.95 1.13
N PRO A 16 -11.38 8.06 1.79
CA PRO A 16 -10.66 9.31 1.63
C PRO A 16 -9.15 9.12 1.82
N LEU A 17 -8.33 9.75 0.96
CA LEU A 17 -6.86 9.65 0.88
C LEU A 17 -6.08 10.04 2.17
N GLY A 18 -6.74 10.22 3.31
CA GLY A 18 -6.14 10.46 4.62
C GLY A 18 -6.47 9.41 5.68
N ILE A 19 -7.43 8.51 5.45
CA ILE A 19 -7.80 7.48 6.43
C ILE A 19 -6.99 6.22 6.15
N ARG A 20 -6.01 5.96 7.02
CA ARG A 20 -5.21 4.73 6.94
C ARG A 20 -6.11 3.51 7.07
N ASN A 21 -5.85 2.49 6.26
CA ASN A 21 -6.54 1.23 6.38
C ASN A 21 -6.23 0.58 7.74
N PRO A 22 -7.23 0.37 8.62
CA PRO A 22 -7.00 -0.14 9.97
C PRO A 22 -6.43 -1.55 9.98
N TYR A 23 -6.70 -2.36 8.95
CA TYR A 23 -6.15 -3.71 8.83
C TYR A 23 -4.64 -3.71 8.59
N ILE A 24 -4.16 -2.82 7.73
CA ILE A 24 -2.72 -2.67 7.45
C ILE A 24 -2.00 -2.15 8.70
N VAL A 25 -2.59 -1.17 9.38
CA VAL A 25 -2.02 -0.65 10.64
C VAL A 25 -1.93 -1.74 11.71
N ASN A 26 -2.99 -2.54 11.87
CA ASN A 26 -3.01 -3.65 12.83
C ASN A 26 -1.99 -4.73 12.47
N PHE A 27 -1.89 -5.09 11.18
CA PHE A 27 -0.87 -6.02 10.69
C PHE A 27 0.55 -5.54 11.02
N CYS A 28 0.87 -4.27 10.77
CA CYS A 28 2.16 -3.71 11.13
C CYS A 28 2.44 -3.80 12.64
N ARG A 29 1.42 -3.52 13.48
CA ARG A 29 1.56 -3.62 14.94
C ARG A 29 1.88 -5.05 15.38
N VAL A 30 1.13 -6.02 14.87
CA VAL A 30 1.36 -7.45 15.16
C VAL A 30 2.76 -7.89 14.72
N LEU A 31 3.26 -7.40 13.58
CA LEU A 31 4.63 -7.72 13.14
C LEU A 31 5.71 -7.17 14.09
N VAL A 32 5.55 -5.95 14.58
CA VAL A 32 6.48 -5.36 15.56
C VAL A 32 6.49 -6.19 16.85
N GLU A 33 5.31 -6.56 17.34
CA GLU A 33 5.16 -7.41 18.53
C GLU A 33 5.80 -8.80 18.32
N GLN A 34 5.54 -9.45 17.18
CA GLN A 34 6.11 -10.76 16.84
C GLN A 34 7.64 -10.74 16.72
N LYS A 35 8.21 -9.64 16.27
CA LYS A 35 9.66 -9.45 16.20
C LYS A 35 10.29 -9.21 17.59
N GLY A 36 9.49 -8.96 18.62
CA GLY A 36 9.94 -8.64 19.97
C GLY A 36 10.52 -7.22 20.08
N GLU A 37 10.15 -6.33 19.16
CA GLU A 37 10.63 -4.95 19.17
C GLU A 37 9.79 -4.09 20.12
N HIS A 38 10.41 -3.64 21.21
CA HIS A 38 9.79 -2.72 22.17
C HIS A 38 10.30 -1.30 21.93
N HIS A 39 9.39 -0.39 21.61
CA HIS A 39 9.68 1.01 21.32
C HIS A 39 8.83 1.94 22.17
N GLU A 40 9.40 3.07 22.58
CA GLU A 40 8.63 4.16 23.21
C GLU A 40 7.49 4.63 22.29
N PRO A 41 6.38 5.15 22.83
CA PRO A 41 5.16 5.45 22.05
C PRO A 41 5.38 6.28 20.78
N GLU A 42 6.21 7.33 20.85
CA GLU A 42 6.52 8.17 19.68
C GLU A 42 7.40 7.47 18.64
N ALA A 43 8.36 6.65 19.08
CA ALA A 43 9.19 5.85 18.19
C ALA A 43 8.36 4.76 17.49
N LEU A 44 7.45 4.12 18.22
CA LEU A 44 6.50 3.14 17.68
C LEU A 44 5.58 3.78 16.63
N LYS A 45 5.05 4.98 16.90
CA LYS A 45 4.22 5.72 15.95
C LYS A 45 4.97 6.03 14.65
N LYS A 46 6.24 6.45 14.75
CA LYS A 46 7.11 6.69 13.59
C LYS A 46 7.35 5.40 12.81
N LEU A 47 7.69 4.32 13.49
CA LEU A 47 7.90 3.00 12.88
C LEU A 47 6.65 2.54 12.12
N LEU A 48 5.48 2.54 12.77
CA LEU A 48 4.22 2.10 12.16
C LEU A 48 3.83 2.97 10.95
N ASN A 49 4.14 4.27 10.98
CA ASN A 49 3.93 5.16 9.82
C ASN A 49 4.83 4.78 8.64
N SER A 50 6.12 4.55 8.89
CA SER A 50 7.06 4.14 7.85
C SER A 50 6.71 2.76 7.29
N MET A 51 6.34 1.81 8.15
CA MET A 51 5.87 0.49 7.75
C MET A 51 4.63 0.59 6.86
N TYR A 52 3.64 1.39 7.24
CA TYR A 52 2.41 1.58 6.48
C TYR A 52 2.69 2.14 5.08
N LYS A 53 3.49 3.21 4.98
CA LYS A 53 3.86 3.81 3.69
C LYS A 53 4.60 2.84 2.77
N LEU A 54 5.54 2.09 3.34
CA LEU A 54 6.29 1.09 2.58
C LEU A 54 5.37 -0.05 2.11
N PHE A 55 4.47 -0.50 2.99
CA PHE A 55 3.48 -1.52 2.64
C PHE A 55 2.56 -1.06 1.50
N GLU A 56 2.00 0.15 1.57
CA GLU A 56 1.15 0.69 0.50
C GLU A 56 1.90 0.80 -0.83
N ASN A 57 3.17 1.22 -0.79
CA ASN A 57 3.99 1.27 -1.99
C ASN A 57 4.21 -0.13 -2.58
N MET A 58 4.58 -1.11 -1.74
CA MET A 58 4.72 -2.51 -2.18
C MET A 58 3.41 -3.07 -2.74
N LEU A 59 2.28 -2.76 -2.10
CA LEU A 59 0.96 -3.16 -2.57
C LEU A 59 0.69 -2.56 -3.95
N GLY A 60 0.88 -1.26 -4.14
CA GLY A 60 0.71 -0.60 -5.44
C GLY A 60 1.57 -1.22 -6.54
N GLN A 61 2.85 -1.51 -6.25
CA GLN A 61 3.72 -2.19 -7.21
C GLN A 61 3.24 -3.61 -7.55
N ASN A 62 2.80 -4.37 -6.56
CA ASN A 62 2.30 -5.73 -6.77
C ASN A 62 0.96 -5.74 -7.51
N MET A 63 0.11 -4.73 -7.28
CA MET A 63 -1.12 -4.50 -8.05
C MET A 63 -0.81 -4.25 -9.53
N VAL A 64 0.18 -3.40 -9.84
CA VAL A 64 0.63 -3.16 -11.23
C VAL A 64 1.20 -4.44 -11.85
N ARG A 65 1.99 -5.21 -11.11
CA ARG A 65 2.56 -6.49 -11.60
C ARG A 65 1.50 -7.56 -11.87
N ALA A 66 0.39 -7.53 -11.15
CA ALA A 66 -0.72 -8.47 -11.31
C ALA A 66 -1.59 -8.19 -12.53
N LEU A 67 -1.45 -7.02 -13.16
CA LEU A 67 -2.13 -6.71 -14.42
C LEU A 67 -1.61 -7.61 -15.55
N PRO A 68 -2.48 -7.98 -16.52
CA PRO A 68 -2.06 -8.53 -17.80
C PRO A 68 -1.01 -7.64 -18.47
N GLU A 69 -0.06 -8.24 -19.19
CA GLU A 69 1.11 -7.53 -19.74
C GLU A 69 0.74 -6.35 -20.64
N ASP A 70 -0.24 -6.55 -21.52
CA ASP A 70 -0.79 -5.52 -22.41
C ASP A 70 -1.43 -4.36 -21.64
N VAL A 71 -2.23 -4.67 -20.62
CA VAL A 71 -2.89 -3.67 -19.76
C VAL A 71 -1.88 -2.93 -18.88
N ARG A 72 -0.88 -3.64 -18.37
CA ARG A 72 0.20 -3.06 -17.57
C ARG A 72 0.99 -2.05 -18.40
N ASP A 73 1.34 -2.39 -19.64
CA ASP A 73 2.10 -1.50 -20.52
C ASP A 73 1.28 -0.26 -20.90
N GLU A 74 -0.03 -0.40 -21.12
CA GLU A 74 -0.94 0.76 -21.30
C GLU A 74 -0.95 1.63 -20.04
N TYR A 75 -1.13 1.03 -18.87
CA TYR A 75 -1.13 1.76 -17.60
C TYR A 75 0.18 2.52 -17.37
N LEU A 76 1.32 1.88 -17.60
CA LEU A 76 2.64 2.51 -17.42
C LEU A 76 2.85 3.67 -18.39
N LYS A 77 2.40 3.55 -19.65
CA LYS A 77 2.43 4.67 -20.61
C LYS A 77 1.56 5.84 -20.17
N ILE A 78 0.37 5.57 -19.60
CA ILE A 78 -0.47 6.65 -19.04
C ILE A 78 0.24 7.30 -17.84
N CYS A 79 0.99 6.53 -17.04
CA CYS A 79 1.77 7.11 -15.94
C CYS A 79 2.95 7.99 -16.39
N GLU A 80 3.39 7.93 -17.66
CA GLU A 80 4.36 8.87 -18.23
C GLU A 80 3.75 10.26 -18.49
N ASP A 81 2.44 10.33 -18.72
CA ASP A 81 1.68 11.58 -18.88
C ASP A 81 0.46 11.62 -17.93
N LEU A 82 0.70 12.24 -16.77
CA LEU A 82 -0.29 12.35 -15.70
C LEU A 82 -1.52 13.19 -16.08
N THR A 83 -1.52 13.93 -17.20
CA THR A 83 -2.71 14.69 -17.65
C THR A 83 -3.86 13.77 -18.07
N HIS A 84 -3.54 12.52 -18.43
CA HIS A 84 -4.51 11.49 -18.80
C HIS A 84 -4.86 10.55 -17.63
N LEU A 85 -4.21 10.73 -16.47
CA LEU A 85 -4.39 9.86 -15.32
C LEU A 85 -5.35 10.50 -14.30
N ASN A 86 -6.49 9.88 -14.08
CA ASN A 86 -7.43 10.26 -13.02
C ASN A 86 -7.83 9.04 -12.18
N TYR A 87 -8.40 9.27 -10.99
CA TYR A 87 -8.74 8.21 -10.05
C TYR A 87 -9.78 7.22 -10.60
N GLU A 88 -10.73 7.70 -11.40
CA GLU A 88 -11.75 6.85 -12.02
C GLU A 88 -11.10 5.88 -13.01
N ARG A 89 -10.22 6.39 -13.88
CA ARG A 89 -9.50 5.58 -14.87
C ARG A 89 -8.56 4.58 -14.22
N ILE A 90 -7.87 4.97 -13.15
CA ILE A 90 -7.08 4.03 -12.34
C ILE A 90 -7.99 2.92 -11.81
N GLY A 91 -9.10 3.29 -11.15
CA GLY A 91 -10.06 2.34 -10.60
C GLY A 91 -10.58 1.36 -11.65
N GLU A 92 -10.99 1.85 -12.82
CA GLU A 92 -11.44 1.01 -13.93
C GLU A 92 -10.41 -0.01 -14.38
N ILE A 93 -9.14 0.39 -14.52
CA ILE A 93 -8.06 -0.50 -14.97
C ILE A 93 -7.87 -1.62 -13.95
N PHE A 94 -7.70 -1.27 -12.68
CA PHE A 94 -7.45 -2.28 -11.65
C PHE A 94 -8.70 -3.15 -11.39
N ASP A 95 -9.90 -2.57 -11.30
CA ASP A 95 -11.14 -3.33 -10.99
C ASP A 95 -11.52 -4.32 -12.07
N ARG A 96 -11.22 -4.01 -13.33
CA ARG A 96 -11.52 -4.87 -14.46
C ARG A 96 -10.46 -5.94 -14.68
N HIS A 97 -9.19 -5.64 -14.42
CA HIS A 97 -8.08 -6.46 -14.90
C HIS A 97 -7.26 -7.12 -13.80
N VAL A 98 -7.42 -6.74 -12.53
CA VAL A 98 -6.79 -7.47 -11.43
C VAL A 98 -7.61 -8.71 -11.11
N PRO A 99 -7.07 -9.93 -11.33
CA PRO A 99 -7.86 -11.15 -11.26
C PRO A 99 -8.26 -11.53 -9.83
N ASP A 100 -7.41 -11.25 -8.85
CA ASP A 100 -7.67 -11.55 -7.43
C ASP A 100 -6.93 -10.56 -6.51
N TYR A 101 -7.66 -9.52 -6.10
CA TYR A 101 -7.19 -8.52 -5.14
C TYR A 101 -6.76 -9.12 -3.80
N GLU A 102 -7.45 -10.16 -3.34
CA GLU A 102 -7.19 -10.76 -2.04
C GLU A 102 -5.88 -11.55 -2.07
N ALA A 103 -5.61 -12.26 -3.17
CA ALA A 103 -4.33 -12.93 -3.38
C ALA A 103 -3.16 -11.95 -3.43
N VAL A 104 -3.29 -10.83 -4.16
CA VAL A 104 -2.24 -9.80 -4.25
C VAL A 104 -1.97 -9.17 -2.88
N MET A 105 -3.02 -8.85 -2.11
CA MET A 105 -2.88 -8.33 -0.75
C MET A 105 -2.17 -9.34 0.16
N LYS A 106 -2.62 -10.61 0.18
CA LYS A 106 -2.00 -11.67 1.00
C LYS A 106 -0.53 -11.89 0.66
N GLU A 107 -0.20 -11.91 -0.62
CA GLU A 107 1.18 -12.09 -1.06
C GLU A 107 2.06 -10.90 -0.69
N THR A 108 1.54 -9.69 -0.82
CA THR A 108 2.21 -8.46 -0.35
C THR A 108 2.47 -8.50 1.16
N MET A 109 1.50 -8.94 1.96
CA MET A 109 1.67 -9.13 3.42
C MET A 109 2.79 -10.13 3.74
N LYS A 110 2.84 -11.26 3.03
CA LYS A 110 3.92 -12.26 3.24
C LYS A 110 5.29 -11.70 2.89
N GLN A 111 5.42 -11.01 1.74
CA GLN A 111 6.67 -10.39 1.31
C GLN A 111 7.13 -9.33 2.29
N PHE A 112 6.23 -8.44 2.69
CA PHE A 112 6.51 -7.39 3.66
C PHE A 112 6.94 -7.97 5.01
N ALA A 113 6.20 -8.95 5.53
CA ALA A 113 6.54 -9.63 6.78
C ALA A 113 7.93 -10.27 6.70
N LYS A 114 8.24 -11.00 5.62
CA LYS A 114 9.56 -11.62 5.41
C LYS A 114 10.68 -10.58 5.44
N ILE A 115 10.52 -9.46 4.73
CA ILE A 115 11.51 -8.37 4.70
C ILE A 115 11.67 -7.77 6.10
N PHE A 116 10.56 -7.41 6.75
CA PHE A 116 10.59 -6.77 8.07
C PHE A 116 11.25 -7.65 9.13
N MET A 117 10.94 -8.95 9.15
CA MET A 117 11.50 -9.92 10.11
C MET A 117 12.98 -10.20 9.86
N SER A 118 13.44 -10.14 8.60
CA SER A 118 14.84 -10.39 8.25
C SER A 118 15.74 -9.17 8.46
N ASN A 119 15.16 -7.96 8.47
CA ASN A 119 15.91 -6.72 8.63
C ASN A 119 16.34 -6.49 10.08
N ARG A 120 17.43 -5.72 10.25
CA ARG A 120 17.90 -5.26 11.56
C ARG A 120 16.78 -4.60 12.37
N THR A 121 16.90 -4.66 13.71
CA THR A 121 15.99 -3.98 14.64
C THR A 121 15.90 -2.50 14.31
N PHE A 122 14.70 -1.93 14.41
CA PHE A 122 14.51 -0.51 14.15
C PHE A 122 15.31 0.35 15.16
N ASN A 123 16.06 1.32 14.66
CA ASN A 123 16.72 2.34 15.48
C ASN A 123 16.15 3.72 15.10
N PRO A 124 15.44 4.40 16.01
CA PRO A 124 14.88 5.73 15.74
C PRO A 124 15.92 6.77 15.29
N LYS A 125 17.19 6.61 15.68
CA LYS A 125 18.29 7.53 15.32
C LYS A 125 18.70 7.43 13.86
N ASP A 126 18.41 6.32 13.19
CA ASP A 126 18.74 6.11 11.77
C ASP A 126 17.77 6.86 10.83
N TYR A 127 16.64 7.35 11.38
CA TYR A 127 15.59 8.03 10.64
C TYR A 127 15.27 9.38 11.30
N PRO A 128 16.23 10.32 11.34
CA PRO A 128 15.96 11.67 11.81
C PRO A 128 14.90 12.28 10.90
N VAL A 129 13.77 12.68 11.49
CA VAL A 129 12.79 13.49 10.77
C VAL A 129 13.49 14.82 10.52
N ALA A 130 13.55 15.28 9.27
CA ALA A 130 13.82 16.68 9.00
C ALA A 130 12.69 17.48 9.65
N GLU A 131 12.87 17.88 10.90
CA GLU A 131 12.06 18.94 11.48
C GLU A 131 12.26 20.19 10.61
N ALA A 132 11.16 20.84 10.24
CA ALA A 132 11.09 22.16 9.62
C ALA A 132 11.36 22.29 8.10
N ALA A 133 10.54 21.66 7.25
CA ALA A 133 10.13 22.31 5.98
C ALA A 133 8.97 23.32 6.17
N ALA A 134 8.64 23.67 7.42
CA ALA A 134 7.56 24.61 7.77
C ALA A 134 8.01 25.77 8.68
N ALA A 135 9.32 26.00 8.81
CA ALA A 135 9.87 27.21 9.46
C ALA A 135 10.67 28.09 8.48
N ALA A 136 10.38 28.00 7.18
CA ALA A 136 10.91 28.89 6.16
C ALA A 136 9.74 29.38 5.30
N GLY A 137 9.15 30.49 5.75
CA GLY A 137 8.03 31.17 5.12
C GLY A 137 7.56 32.27 6.07
N ASP A 138 8.49 33.16 6.42
CA ASP A 138 8.19 34.54 6.85
C ASP A 138 7.35 35.24 5.76
#